data_AF-A0A6I7PAA3-F1
#
_entry.id   AF-A0A6I7PAA3-F1
#
_cell.length_a   1.000
_cell.length_b   1.000
_cell.length_c   1.000
_cell.angle_alpha   90.00
_cell.angle_beta   90.00
_cell.angle_gamma   90.00
#
_symmetry.space_group_name_H-M   'P 1'
#
loop_
_entity.id
_entity.type
_entity.pdbx_description
1 polymer ?
#
loop_
_entity_poly.entity_id
_entity_poly.type
_entity_poly.pdbx_seq_one_letter_code
_entity_poly.pdbx_strand_id
1 'polypeptide(L)' 'MREMLEHAPGRIYLLVLLLSVILMAVAVFMGVTDAPADGEPILVFGWMTMPLVIGVVFVIVWLIAYLIYFTKHWPYR' A
#
# COMPACT_ATOMS: atom_id res chain seq x y z
N MET A 1 -10.71 16.93 9.01
CA MET A 1 -10.18 16.48 7.70
C MET A 1 -9.83 17.62 6.73
N ARG A 2 -10.53 18.77 6.72
CA ARG A 2 -10.10 19.95 5.91
C ARG A 2 -8.67 20.40 6.21
N GLU A 3 -8.26 20.35 7.48
CA GLU A 3 -6.89 20.68 7.90
C GLU A 3 -5.81 19.84 7.19
N MET A 4 -6.06 18.54 6.94
CA MET A 4 -5.10 17.69 6.20
C MET A 4 -5.03 18.03 4.70
N LEU A 5 -6.10 18.58 4.14
CA LEU A 5 -6.16 18.98 2.74
C LEU A 5 -5.56 20.38 2.49
N GLU A 6 -5.52 21.23 3.52
CA GLU A 6 -4.89 22.55 3.47
C GLU A 6 -3.39 22.48 3.81
N HIS A 7 -2.97 21.52 4.65
CA HIS A 7 -1.56 21.25 4.92
C HIS A 7 -0.88 20.45 3.80
N ALA A 8 0.17 21.02 3.20
CA ALA A 8 1.03 20.37 2.22
C ALA A 8 1.50 18.94 2.62
N PRO A 9 1.98 18.68 3.86
CA PRO A 9 2.37 17.31 4.25
C PRO A 9 1.18 16.35 4.36
N GLY A 10 -0.02 16.84 4.73
CA GLY A 10 -1.24 16.03 4.75
C GLY A 10 -1.66 15.61 3.34
N ARG A 11 -1.55 16.52 2.37
CA ARG A 11 -1.77 16.21 0.94
C ARG A 11 -0.83 15.14 0.41
N ILE A 12 0.47 15.24 0.72
CA ILE A 12 1.46 14.24 0.27
C ILE A 12 1.13 12.87 0.87
N TYR A 13 0.80 12.81 2.16
CA TYR A 13 0.36 11.57 2.81
C TYR A 13 -0.85 10.96 2.09
N LEU A 14 -1.89 11.76 1.85
CA LEU A 14 -3.10 11.30 1.16
C LEU A 14 -2.81 10.84 -0.29
N LEU A 15 -1.92 11.53 -1.00
CA LEU A 15 -1.48 11.11 -2.34
C LEU A 15 -0.74 9.77 -2.31
N VAL A 16 0.14 9.54 -1.33
CA VAL A 16 0.84 8.25 -1.18
C VAL A 16 -0.16 7.13 -0.92
N LEU A 17 -1.14 7.34 -0.03
CA LEU A 17 -2.19 6.36 0.22
C LEU A 17 -3.01 6.09 -1.05
N LEU A 18 -3.44 7.13 -1.75
CA LEU A 18 -4.22 6.99 -2.97
C LEU A 18 -3.43 6.23 -4.05
N LEU A 19 -2.17 6.60 -4.28
CA LEU A 19 -1.31 5.93 -5.25
C LEU A 19 -1.09 4.47 -4.89
N SER A 20 -0.93 4.13 -3.60
CA SER A 20 -0.78 2.73 -3.18
C SER A 20 -2.02 1.89 -3.51
N VAL A 21 -3.23 2.45 -3.37
CA VAL A 21 -4.48 1.78 -3.72
C VAL A 21 -4.61 1.62 -5.24
N ILE A 22 -4.27 2.66 -6.01
CA ILE A 22 -4.27 2.58 -7.47
C ILE A 22 -3.29 1.51 -7.96
N LEU A 23 -2.06 1.49 -7.43
CA LEU A 23 -1.06 0.49 -7.79
C LEU A 23 -1.51 -0.92 -7.45
N MET A 24 -2.13 -1.12 -6.27
CA MET A 24 -2.73 -2.40 -5.91
C MET A 24 -3.81 -2.83 -6.90
N ALA A 25 -4.75 -1.92 -7.23
CA ALA A 25 -5.82 -2.22 -8.17
C ALA A 25 -5.28 -2.58 -9.56
N VAL A 26 -4.27 -1.85 -10.04
CA VAL A 26 -3.58 -2.16 -11.30
C VAL A 26 -2.89 -3.52 -11.25
N ALA A 27 -2.18 -3.83 -10.16
CA ALA A 27 -1.51 -5.13 -10.01
C ALA A 27 -2.50 -6.30 -10.05
N VAL A 28 -3.64 -6.16 -9.37
CA VAL A 28 -4.72 -7.17 -9.42
C VAL A 28 -5.30 -7.26 -10.83
N PHE A 29 -5.60 -6.13 -11.47
CA PHE A 29 -6.17 -6.11 -12.83
C PHE A 29 -5.23 -6.73 -13.88
N MET A 30 -3.92 -6.57 -13.70
CA MET A 30 -2.89 -7.17 -14.57
C MET A 30 -2.66 -8.67 -14.27
N GLY A 31 -3.41 -9.27 -13.34
CA GLY A 31 -3.32 -10.69 -13.00
C GLY A 31 -2.08 -11.06 -12.19
N VAL A 32 -1.40 -10.09 -11.54
CA VAL A 32 -0.20 -10.38 -10.73
C VAL A 32 -0.53 -11.29 -9.54
N THR A 33 -1.78 -11.27 -9.10
CA THR A 33 -2.31 -12.11 -8.01
C THR A 33 -2.92 -13.42 -8.50
N ASP A 34 -3.02 -13.63 -9.82
CA ASP A 34 -3.73 -14.78 -10.37
C ASP A 34 -2.89 -16.05 -10.26
N ALA A 35 -3.59 -17.18 -10.16
CA ALA A 35 -2.95 -18.47 -10.29
C ALA A 35 -2.57 -18.70 -11.77
N PRO A 36 -1.37 -19.24 -12.05
CA PRO A 36 -1.00 -19.68 -13.39
C PRO A 36 -1.93 -20.80 -13.91
N ALA A 37 -1.86 -21.07 -15.20
CA ALA A 37 -2.82 -21.93 -15.91
C ALA A 37 -2.85 -23.40 -15.43
N ASP A 38 -1.78 -23.85 -14.78
CA ASP A 38 -1.66 -25.14 -14.09
C ASP A 38 -2.42 -25.18 -12.75
N GLY A 39 -2.89 -24.03 -12.25
CA GLY A 39 -3.65 -23.89 -11.01
C GLY A 39 -2.78 -23.87 -9.75
N GLU A 40 -1.46 -24.03 -9.89
CA GLU A 40 -0.53 -24.06 -8.77
C GLU A 40 -0.19 -22.62 -8.33
N PRO A 41 -0.45 -22.24 -7.07
CA PRO A 41 -0.21 -20.88 -6.61
C PRO A 41 1.29 -20.54 -6.64
N ILE A 42 1.62 -19.36 -7.14
CA ILE A 42 3.00 -18.86 -7.12
C ILE A 42 3.42 -18.59 -5.68
N LEU A 43 4.43 -19.34 -5.23
CA LEU A 43 5.01 -19.21 -3.90
C LEU A 43 6.30 -18.37 -3.94
N VAL A 44 6.29 -17.28 -3.20
CA VAL A 44 7.46 -16.43 -2.93
C VAL A 44 8.15 -16.95 -1.67
N PHE A 45 9.48 -17.12 -1.75
CA PHE A 45 10.31 -17.73 -0.70
C PHE A 45 9.88 -19.16 -0.28
N GLY A 46 9.06 -19.83 -1.09
CA GLY A 46 8.61 -21.21 -0.85
C GLY A 46 7.48 -21.38 0.17
N TRP A 47 6.93 -20.30 0.74
CA TRP A 47 5.85 -20.40 1.74
C TRP A 47 4.79 -19.30 1.67
N MET A 48 5.07 -18.16 1.01
CA MET A 48 4.10 -17.07 0.87
C MET A 48 3.44 -17.09 -0.50
N THR A 49 2.11 -16.96 -0.57
CA THR A 49 1.44 -16.76 -1.85
C THR A 49 1.66 -15.33 -2.37
N MET A 50 1.68 -15.15 -3.69
CA MET A 50 1.80 -13.82 -4.32
C MET A 50 0.79 -12.77 -3.77
N PRO A 51 -0.52 -13.09 -3.63
CA PRO A 51 -1.48 -12.16 -3.02
C PRO A 51 -1.10 -11.74 -1.60
N LEU A 52 -0.59 -12.69 -0.79
CA LEU A 52 -0.16 -12.40 0.59
C LEU A 52 1.05 -11.45 0.60
N VAL A 53 2.05 -11.68 -0.25
CA VAL A 53 3.23 -10.80 -0.35
C VAL A 53 2.83 -9.38 -0.71
N ILE A 54 1.98 -9.23 -1.72
CA ILE A 54 1.52 -7.92 -2.18
C ILE A 54 0.72 -7.20 -1.09
N GLY A 55 -0.15 -7.93 -0.37
CA GLY A 55 -0.87 -7.40 0.79
C GLY A 55 0.07 -6.93 1.91
N VAL A 56 1.10 -7.72 2.24
CA VAL A 56 2.10 -7.35 3.25
C VAL A 56 2.86 -6.09 2.84
N VAL A 57 3.33 -6.01 1.59
CA VAL A 57 4.02 -4.81 1.06
C VAL A 57 3.12 -3.59 1.14
N PHE A 58 1.85 -3.72 0.78
CA PHE A 58 0.88 -2.63 0.87
C PHE A 58 0.69 -2.11 2.30
N VAL A 59 0.53 -3.01 3.27
CA VAL A 59 0.40 -2.64 4.69
C VAL A 59 1.69 -1.99 5.20
N ILE A 60 2.87 -2.46 4.80
CA ILE A 60 4.16 -1.85 5.18
C ILE A 60 4.26 -0.42 4.64
N VAL A 61 3.90 -0.19 3.38
CA VAL A 61 3.88 1.17 2.79
C VAL A 61 2.96 2.09 3.58
N TRP A 62 1.77 1.62 3.93
CA TRP A 62 0.82 2.38 4.76
C TRP A 62 1.38 2.69 6.14
N LEU A 63 1.99 1.71 6.80
CA LEU A 63 2.56 1.89 8.13
C LEU A 63 3.69 2.92 8.10
N ILE A 64 4.59 2.83 7.11
CA ILE A 64 5.70 3.79 6.94
C ILE A 64 5.14 5.19 6.67
N ALA A 65 4.18 5.33 5.76
CA ALA A 65 3.56 6.62 5.45
C ALA A 65 2.88 7.22 6.69
N TYR A 66 2.17 6.39 7.45
CA TYR A 66 1.52 6.77 8.70
C TYR A 66 2.53 7.24 9.73
N LEU A 67 3.59 6.45 9.98
CA LEU A 67 4.64 6.79 10.92
C LEU A 67 5.34 8.10 10.53
N ILE A 68 5.68 8.32 9.27
CA ILE A 68 6.32 9.57 8.80
C ILE A 68 5.41 10.77 9.02
N TYR A 69 4.12 10.66 8.67
CA TYR A 69 3.18 11.75 8.86
C TYR A 69 2.99 12.05 10.35
N PHE A 70 2.75 11.03 11.17
CA PHE A 70 2.46 11.18 12.60
C PHE A 70 3.69 11.68 13.39
N THR A 71 4.88 11.16 13.08
CA THR A 71 6.13 11.51 13.77
C THR A 71 6.81 12.78 13.27
N LYS A 72 6.26 13.49 12.27
CA LYS A 72 6.84 14.76 11.83
C LYS A 72 5.82 15.90 11.73
N HIS A 73 4.57 15.59 11.39
CA HIS A 73 3.60 16.59 10.96
C HIS A 73 2.30 16.54 11.78
N TRP A 74 2.21 15.69 12.81
CA TRP A 74 1.02 15.63 13.64
C TRP A 74 0.84 16.94 14.43
N PRO A 75 -0.32 17.61 14.33
CA PRO A 75 -0.52 18.94 14.90
C PRO A 75 -0.68 18.94 16.42
N TYR A 76 -0.99 17.80 17.04
CA TYR A 76 -1.12 17.67 18.51
C TYR A 76 0.21 17.34 19.20
N ARG A 77 1.30 17.96 18.73
CA ARG A 77 2.58 17.95 19.45
C ARG A 77 2.62 19.06 20.48
#